data_AF-K2CSY6-F1
#
_entry.id   AF-K2CSY6-F1
#
_cell.length_a   1.000
_cell.length_b   1.000
_cell.length_c   1.000
_cell.angle_alpha   90.00
_cell.angle_beta   90.00
_cell.angle_gamma   90.00
#
_symmetry.space_group_name_H-M   'P 1'
#
loop_
_entity.id
_entity.type
_entity.pdbx_description
1 polymer ?
#
loop_
_entity_poly.entity_id
_entity_poly.type
_entity_poly.pdbx_seq_one_letter_code
_entity_poly.pdbx_strand_id
1 'polypeptide(L)' 'MGEDEADIKHHKISVTSPVARAMIGKMGGDEITVQSPQGEQVYEIVRVEYIQN' A
#
# COMPACT_ATOMS: atom_id res chain seq x y z
N MET A 1 -15.53 -6.94 3.16
CA MET A 1 -14.39 -6.89 2.22
C MET A 1 -14.96 -6.69 0.83
N GLY A 2 -14.82 -5.51 0.26
CA GLY A 2 -15.40 -5.16 -1.04
C GLY A 2 -15.44 -3.65 -1.29
N GLU A 3 -15.58 -2.87 -0.23
CA GLU A 3 -15.54 -1.39 -0.24
C GLU A 3 -14.21 -0.84 0.31
N ASP A 4 -13.56 -1.56 1.22
CA ASP A 4 -12.30 -1.14 1.86
C ASP A 4 -11.06 -1.18 0.97
N GLU A 5 -11.05 -1.86 -0.18
CA GLU A 5 -9.80 -2.08 -0.93
C GLU A 5 -9.65 -1.33 -2.23
N ALA A 6 -10.69 -0.68 -2.75
CA ALA A 6 -10.65 -0.32 -4.16
C ALA A 6 -11.54 0.86 -4.49
N ASP A 7 -11.04 2.05 -4.23
CA ASP A 7 -11.19 3.06 -5.27
C ASP A 7 -10.01 2.94 -6.25
N ILE A 8 -9.88 1.76 -6.85
CA ILE A 8 -8.89 1.47 -7.91
C ILE A 8 -9.09 2.45 -9.07
N LYS A 9 -10.33 2.90 -9.31
CA LYS A 9 -10.64 3.93 -10.32
C LYS A 9 -9.88 5.23 -10.07
N HIS A 10 -9.63 5.56 -8.80
CA HIS A 10 -8.86 6.73 -8.40
C HIS A 10 -7.42 6.40 -7.98
N HIS A 11 -6.96 5.16 -8.21
CA HIS A 11 -5.64 4.67 -7.79
C HIS A 11 -5.36 4.89 -6.29
N LYS A 12 -6.42 4.77 -5.46
CA LYS A 12 -6.32 4.94 -4.00
C LYS A 12 -6.48 3.59 -3.31
N ILE A 13 -5.69 3.41 -2.26
CA ILE A 13 -5.74 2.27 -1.35
C ILE A 13 -6.27 2.78 -0.01
N SER A 14 -7.13 2.03 0.66
CA SER A 14 -7.59 2.42 2.00
C SER A 14 -6.46 2.32 3.03
N VAL A 15 -6.43 3.28 3.96
CA VAL A 15 -5.52 3.31 5.11
C VAL A 15 -5.66 2.09 6.03
N THR A 16 -6.82 1.42 6.02
CA THR A 16 -7.06 0.22 6.84
C THR A 16 -6.50 -1.05 6.23
N SER A 17 -6.15 -1.04 4.94
CA SER A 17 -5.62 -2.21 4.23
C SER A 17 -4.25 -2.66 4.78
N PRO A 18 -3.92 -3.96 4.67
CA PRO A 18 -2.59 -4.47 5.06
C PRO A 18 -1.44 -3.77 4.33
N VAL A 19 -1.63 -3.48 3.04
CA VAL A 19 -0.62 -2.80 2.20
C VAL A 19 -0.33 -1.39 2.72
N ALA A 20 -1.37 -0.58 2.96
CA ALA A 20 -1.20 0.79 3.44
C ALA A 20 -0.54 0.83 4.82
N ARG A 21 -0.88 -0.11 5.72
CA ARG A 21 -0.25 -0.21 7.04
C ARG A 21 1.22 -0.59 6.97
N ALA A 22 1.59 -1.51 6.08
CA ALA A 22 2.98 -1.94 5.89
C ALA A 22 3.88 -0.80 5.37
N MET A 23 3.30 0.20 4.69
CA MET A 23 4.01 1.38 4.18
C MET A 23 4.25 2.48 5.23
N ILE A 24 3.63 2.42 6.41
CA ILE A 24 3.75 3.49 7.42
C ILE A 24 5.21 3.64 7.88
N GLY A 25 5.74 4.86 7.76
CA GLY A 25 7.11 5.20 8.18
C GLY A 25 8.20 4.75 7.20
N LYS A 26 7.84 4.22 6.04
CA LYS A 26 8.78 3.80 4.99
C LYS A 26 9.03 4.89 3.96
N MET A 27 10.15 4.78 3.25
CA MET A 27 10.57 5.71 2.20
C MET A 27 10.94 4.98 0.90
N GLY A 28 11.26 5.75 -0.15
CA GLY A 28 11.75 5.17 -1.41
C GLY A 28 13.03 4.35 -1.20
N GLY A 29 13.07 3.14 -1.76
CA GLY A 29 14.12 2.13 -1.60
C GLY A 29 13.88 1.15 -0.46
N ASP A 30 12.87 1.35 0.40
CA ASP A 30 12.52 0.39 1.43
C ASP A 30 11.68 -0.77 0.87
N GLU A 31 11.85 -1.95 1.45
CA GLU A 31 10.99 -3.10 1.22
C GLU A 31 9.90 -3.21 2.30
N ILE A 32 8.73 -3.69 1.89
CA ILE A 32 7.61 -4.04 2.76
C ILE A 32 7.16 -5.47 2.49
N THR A 33 6.69 -6.11 3.54
CA THR A 33 6.10 -7.44 3.47
C THR A 33 4.62 -7.35 3.80
N VAL A 34 3.77 -7.86 2.91
CA VAL A 34 2.32 -7.84 3.05
C VAL A 34 1.80 -9.26 3.14
N GLN A 35 1.03 -9.54 4.19
CA GLN A 35 0.33 -10.81 4.35
C GLN A 35 -1.00 -10.76 3.61
N SER A 36 -1.17 -11.65 2.64
CA SER A 36 -2.43 -11.86 1.93
C SER A 36 -2.95 -13.29 2.15
N PRO A 37 -4.24 -13.57 1.90
CA PRO A 37 -4.75 -14.96 1.94
C PRO A 37 -4.01 -15.91 0.99
N GLN A 38 -3.36 -15.40 -0.06
CA GLN A 38 -2.62 -16.17 -1.05
C GLN A 38 -1.14 -16.39 -0.65
N GLY A 39 -0.74 -15.88 0.51
CA GLY A 39 0.61 -15.94 1.03
C GLY A 39 1.26 -14.57 1.20
N GLU A 40 2.52 -14.62 1.60
CA GLU A 40 3.36 -13.43 1.80
C GLU A 40 3.78 -12.85 0.45
N GLN A 41 3.66 -11.53 0.31
CA GLN A 41 4.13 -10.78 -0.84
C GLN A 41 5.10 -9.69 -0.40
N VAL A 42 6.24 -9.60 -1.07
CA VAL A 42 7.26 -8.56 -0.82
C VAL A 42 7.21 -7.52 -1.92
N TYR A 43 7.24 -6.25 -1.54
CA TYR A 43 7.24 -5.12 -2.45
C TYR A 43 8.35 -4.14 -2.10
N GLU A 44 8.95 -3.53 -3.11
CA GLU A 44 9.86 -2.39 -2.97
C GLU A 44 9.11 -1.09 -3.22
N ILE A 45 9.32 -0.09 -2.35
CA ILE A 45 8.78 1.25 -2.55
C ILE A 45 9.71 1.99 -3.51
N VAL A 46 9.29 2.15 -4.76
CA VAL A 46 10.12 2.84 -5.77
C VAL A 46 10.25 4.34 -5.48
N ARG A 47 9.17 4.99 -5.03
CA ARG A 47 9.14 6.43 -4.72
C ARG A 47 7.96 6.81 -3.83
N VAL A 48 8.09 7.94 -3.12
CA VAL A 48 7.00 8.58 -2.35
C VAL A 48 6.85 10.01 -2.85
N GLU A 49 5.65 10.37 -3.28
CA GLU A 49 5.32 11.69 -3.82
C GLU A 49 4.16 12.30 -3.04
N TYR A 50 4.29 13.55 -2.60
CA TYR A 50 3.21 14.31 -2.02
C TYR A 50 2.51 15.10 -3.12
N ILE A 51 1.29 14.71 -3.46
CA ILE A 51 0.44 15.48 -4.38
C ILE A 51 0.06 16.80 -3.68
N GLN A 52 0.43 17.92 -4.30
CA GLN A 52 -0.03 19.24 -3.87
C GLN A 52 -1.46 19.45 -4.40
N ASN A 53 -2.33 19.99 -3.55
CA ASN A 53 -3.74 20.18 -3.82
C ASN A 53 -4.05 21.62 -4.24
#